data_AF-A0A2U1AWY2-F1
#
_entry.id   AF-A0A2U1AWY2-F1
#
_cell.length_a   1.000
_cell.length_b   1.000
_cell.length_c   1.000
_cell.angle_alpha   90.00
_cell.angle_beta   90.00
_cell.angle_gamma   90.00
#
_symmetry.space_group_name_H-M   'P 1'
#
loop_
_entity.id
_entity.type
_entity.pdbx_description
1 polymer ?
#
loop_
_entity_poly.entity_id
_entity_poly.type
_entity_poly.pdbx_seq_one_letter_code
_entity_poly.pdbx_strand_id
1 'polypeptide(L)'
;MYKGEPSEGIEFYNLLFKSDDFNAELGKVALAAGRLEAELMRFLYRNGVKEKVVGSTLGKLVDLGNKHKLFDKNLAIALDITRKQRNYLTHNIYALLTELIDETILKRSNLLDSDVHTYEERAWQLRGNLVALADIISEK
;
A
#
# COMPACT_ATOMS: atom_id res chain seq x y z
N MET A 1 -2.77 5.26 -26.32
CA MET A 1 -1.41 5.82 -26.16
C MET A 1 -1.59 7.20 -25.54
N TYR A 2 -0.97 7.44 -24.38
CA TYR A 2 -1.03 8.73 -23.69
C TYR A 2 -0.34 9.81 -24.53
N LYS A 3 -0.82 11.05 -24.43
CA LYS A 3 -0.39 12.18 -25.25
C LYS A 3 0.43 13.22 -24.48
N GLY A 4 0.53 13.09 -23.16
CA GLY A 4 1.08 14.12 -22.28
C GLY A 4 0.14 15.30 -22.10
N GLU A 5 -1.17 15.09 -22.27
CA GLU A 5 -2.18 16.13 -22.13
C GLU A 5 -2.60 16.27 -20.65
N PRO A 6 -2.86 17.48 -20.14
CA PRO A 6 -3.38 17.67 -18.80
C PRO A 6 -4.65 16.85 -18.58
N SER A 7 -4.70 16.10 -17.48
CA SER A 7 -5.88 15.34 -17.06
C SER A 7 -5.90 15.30 -15.55
N GLU A 8 -6.96 15.84 -14.95
CA GLU A 8 -7.07 15.98 -13.50
C GLU A 8 -8.38 15.41 -12.96
N GLY A 9 -8.39 15.20 -11.65
CA GLY A 9 -9.54 14.72 -10.90
C GLY A 9 -10.21 13.47 -11.47
N ILE A 10 -11.51 13.55 -11.74
CA ILE A 10 -12.32 12.42 -12.22
C ILE A 10 -11.83 11.91 -13.58
N GLU A 11 -11.33 12.80 -14.45
CA GLU A 11 -10.83 12.40 -15.76
C GLU A 11 -9.59 11.51 -15.62
N PHE A 12 -8.64 11.94 -14.79
CA PHE A 12 -7.45 11.14 -14.50
C PHE A 12 -7.79 9.83 -13.78
N TYR A 13 -8.73 9.86 -12.83
CA TYR A 13 -9.21 8.65 -12.18
C TYR A 13 -9.76 7.64 -13.19
N ASN A 14 -10.53 8.10 -14.18
CA ASN A 14 -11.05 7.22 -15.23
C ASN A 14 -9.95 6.64 -16.12
N LEU A 15 -8.84 7.36 -16.32
CA LEU A 15 -7.66 6.82 -17.00
C LEU A 15 -7.00 5.71 -16.19
N LEU A 16 -6.77 5.93 -14.89
CA LEU A 16 -6.25 4.89 -13.98
C LEU A 16 -7.15 3.65 -13.98
N PHE A 17 -8.46 3.84 -13.82
CA PHE A 17 -9.43 2.75 -13.75
C PHE A 17 -9.47 1.91 -15.03
N LYS A 18 -9.18 2.51 -16.19
CA LYS A 18 -9.12 1.82 -17.49
C LYS A 18 -7.75 1.23 -17.82
N SER A 19 -6.72 1.51 -17.03
CA SER A 19 -5.38 0.97 -17.26
C SER A 19 -5.28 -0.45 -16.72
N ASP A 20 -5.19 -1.43 -17.65
CA ASP A 20 -5.02 -2.84 -17.31
C ASP A 20 -3.74 -3.08 -16.50
N ASP A 21 -2.64 -2.39 -16.86
CA ASP A 21 -1.35 -2.53 -16.17
C ASP A 21 -1.44 -2.00 -14.72
N PHE A 22 -2.02 -0.81 -14.52
CA PHE A 22 -2.24 -0.26 -13.19
C PHE A 22 -3.13 -1.17 -12.33
N ASN A 23 -4.24 -1.64 -12.90
CA ASN A 23 -5.16 -2.54 -12.22
C ASN A 23 -4.50 -3.89 -11.89
N ALA A 24 -3.68 -4.43 -12.78
CA ALA A 24 -2.92 -5.65 -12.55
C ALA A 24 -1.91 -5.49 -11.42
N GLU A 25 -1.17 -4.38 -11.37
CA GLU A 25 -0.25 -4.10 -10.27
C GLU A 25 -0.99 -3.87 -8.94
N LEU A 26 -2.13 -3.16 -8.93
CA LEU A 26 -2.96 -3.04 -7.72
C LEU A 26 -3.48 -4.39 -7.22
N GLY A 27 -3.89 -5.28 -8.13
CA GLY A 27 -4.28 -6.65 -7.78
C GLY A 27 -3.13 -7.41 -7.10
N LYS A 28 -1.91 -7.29 -7.64
CA LYS A 28 -0.71 -7.90 -7.03
C LYS A 28 -0.36 -7.26 -5.68
N VAL A 29 -0.54 -5.95 -5.50
CA VAL A 29 -0.40 -5.25 -4.22
C VAL A 29 -1.36 -5.85 -3.18
N ALA A 30 -2.62 -6.09 -3.55
CA ALA A 30 -3.61 -6.67 -2.64
C ALA A 30 -3.19 -8.08 -2.16
N LEU A 31 -2.71 -8.93 -3.07
CA LEU A 31 -2.19 -10.25 -2.74
C LEU A 31 -0.94 -10.18 -1.84
N ALA A 32 0.01 -9.29 -2.16
CA ALA A 32 1.22 -9.10 -1.37
C ALA A 32 0.90 -8.58 0.05
N ALA A 33 -0.07 -7.68 0.18
CA ALA A 33 -0.55 -7.20 1.49
C ALA A 33 -1.16 -8.35 2.30
N GLY A 34 -2.01 -9.18 1.70
CA GLY A 34 -2.57 -10.36 2.38
C GLY A 34 -1.50 -11.35 2.83
N ARG A 35 -0.44 -11.56 2.03
CA ARG A 35 0.73 -12.36 2.42
C ARG A 35 1.45 -11.76 3.63
N LEU A 36 1.75 -10.46 3.60
CA LEU A 36 2.39 -9.76 4.71
C LEU A 36 1.57 -9.85 6.00
N GLU A 37 0.25 -9.65 5.91
CA GLU A 37 -0.67 -9.79 7.04
C GLU A 37 -0.63 -11.22 7.62
N ALA A 38 -0.62 -12.24 6.77
CA ALA A 38 -0.52 -13.64 7.21
C ALA A 38 0.78 -13.93 7.95
N GLU A 39 1.92 -13.45 7.43
CA GLU A 39 3.23 -13.64 8.07
C GLU A 39 3.35 -12.84 9.37
N LEU A 40 2.79 -11.62 9.43
CA LEU A 40 2.69 -10.86 10.68
C LEU A 40 1.87 -11.61 11.74
N MET A 41 0.72 -12.18 11.37
CA MET A 41 -0.08 -12.97 12.31
C MET A 41 0.72 -14.16 12.86
N ARG A 42 1.41 -14.90 11.99
CA ARG A 42 2.28 -16.02 12.39
C ARG A 42 3.40 -15.57 13.32
N PHE A 43 4.07 -14.48 12.98
CA PHE A 43 5.14 -13.90 13.79
C PHE A 43 4.63 -13.49 15.19
N LEU A 44 3.49 -12.80 15.26
CA LEU A 44 2.86 -12.43 16.54
C LEU A 44 2.49 -13.67 17.38
N TYR A 45 1.95 -14.72 16.76
CA TYR A 45 1.65 -15.97 17.45
C TYR A 45 2.90 -16.67 18.00
N ARG A 46 3.97 -16.77 17.20
CA ARG A 46 5.26 -17.34 17.64
C ARG A 46 5.83 -16.59 18.85
N ASN A 47 5.58 -15.29 18.94
CA ASN A 47 6.02 -14.43 20.03
C ASN A 47 5.00 -14.33 21.19
N GLY A 48 3.99 -15.20 21.23
CA GLY A 48 3.09 -15.33 22.38
C GLY A 48 2.02 -14.24 22.50
N VAL A 49 1.76 -13.47 21.43
CA VAL A 49 0.66 -12.50 21.41
C VAL A 49 -0.68 -13.23 21.34
N LYS A 50 -1.45 -13.18 22.44
CA LYS A 50 -2.73 -13.90 22.61
C LYS A 50 -3.96 -13.10 22.18
N GLU A 51 -3.78 -11.85 21.76
CA GLU A 51 -4.87 -11.00 21.28
C GLU A 51 -5.45 -11.58 19.98
N LYS A 52 -6.72 -11.29 19.68
CA LYS A 52 -7.36 -11.76 18.45
C LYS A 52 -6.71 -11.09 17.23
N VAL A 53 -5.72 -11.78 16.65
CA VAL A 53 -5.03 -11.38 15.43
C VAL A 53 -5.79 -11.81 14.17
N VAL A 54 -6.55 -12.90 14.22
CA VAL A 54 -7.37 -13.36 13.08
C VAL A 54 -8.39 -12.30 12.67
N GLY A 55 -8.39 -11.94 11.39
CA GLY A 55 -9.25 -10.91 10.81
C GLY A 55 -8.80 -9.48 11.11
N SER A 56 -7.60 -9.28 11.65
CA SER A 56 -7.02 -7.95 11.84
C SER A 56 -6.41 -7.45 10.54
N THR A 57 -6.56 -6.15 10.28
CA THR A 57 -5.91 -5.46 9.16
C THR A 57 -4.41 -5.30 9.41
N LEU A 58 -3.64 -5.05 8.34
CA LEU A 58 -2.21 -4.75 8.40
C LEU A 58 -1.89 -3.70 9.47
N GLY A 59 -2.68 -2.62 9.53
CA GLY A 59 -2.47 -1.56 10.53
C GLY A 59 -2.56 -2.07 11.96
N LYS A 60 -3.60 -2.84 12.27
CA LYS A 60 -3.77 -3.41 13.60
C LYS A 60 -2.67 -4.42 13.95
N LEU A 61 -2.21 -5.23 13.00
CA LEU A 61 -1.10 -6.17 13.22
C LEU A 61 0.21 -5.44 13.51
N VAL A 62 0.49 -4.35 12.79
CA VAL A 62 1.65 -3.48 13.04
C VAL A 62 1.56 -2.83 14.42
N ASP A 63 0.39 -2.31 14.79
CA ASP A 63 0.17 -1.70 16.10
C ASP A 63 0.40 -2.70 17.25
N LEU A 64 -0.06 -3.95 17.07
CA LEU A 64 0.19 -5.02 18.04
C LEU A 64 1.69 -5.34 18.17
N GLY A 65 2.41 -5.50 17.06
CA GLY A 65 3.85 -5.77 17.13
C GLY A 65 4.64 -4.62 17.79
N ASN A 66 4.26 -3.37 17.53
CA ASN A 66 4.83 -2.21 18.21
C ASN A 66 4.52 -2.20 19.72
N LYS A 67 3.25 -2.46 20.09
CA LYS A 67 2.82 -2.54 21.50
C LYS A 67 3.63 -3.56 22.30
N HIS A 68 3.89 -4.72 21.71
CA HIS A 68 4.69 -5.79 22.31
C HIS A 68 6.20 -5.64 22.08
N LYS A 69 6.66 -4.55 21.45
CA LYS A 69 8.07 -4.25 21.15
C LYS A 69 8.78 -5.36 20.37
N LEU A 70 8.06 -6.00 19.45
CA LEU A 70 8.57 -7.11 18.63
C LEU A 70 9.32 -6.65 17.38
N PHE A 71 9.23 -5.37 17.04
CA PHE A 71 9.93 -4.78 15.90
C PHE A 71 11.10 -3.93 16.38
N ASP A 72 12.24 -4.09 15.71
CA ASP A 72 13.28 -3.09 15.78
C ASP A 72 12.84 -1.78 15.09
N LYS A 73 13.59 -0.71 15.33
CA LYS A 73 13.26 0.63 14.81
C LYS A 73 13.10 0.65 13.29
N ASN A 74 13.94 -0.08 12.57
CA ASN A 74 13.96 -0.04 11.11
C ASN A 74 12.75 -0.77 10.54
N LEU A 75 12.44 -1.96 11.08
CA LEU A 75 11.26 -2.73 10.70
C LEU A 75 9.97 -1.96 11.03
N ALA A 76 9.89 -1.33 12.20
CA ALA A 76 8.73 -0.52 12.58
C ALA A 76 8.48 0.64 11.60
N ILE A 77 9.54 1.37 11.20
CA ILE A 77 9.46 2.45 10.22
C ILE A 77 9.03 1.92 8.86
N ALA A 78 9.63 0.83 8.38
CA ALA A 78 9.31 0.25 7.08
C ALA A 78 7.86 -0.24 7.00
N LEU A 79 7.35 -0.87 8.06
CA LEU A 79 5.96 -1.29 8.18
C LEU A 79 5.00 -0.09 8.18
N ASP A 80 5.31 0.99 8.89
CA ASP A 80 4.46 2.18 8.92
C ASP A 80 4.39 2.88 7.55
N ILE A 81 5.54 3.05 6.88
CA ILE A 81 5.60 3.63 5.54
C ILE A 81 4.78 2.78 4.57
N THR A 82 5.01 1.47 4.57
CA THR A 82 4.33 0.52 3.66
C THR A 82 2.82 0.51 3.89
N ARG A 83 2.39 0.53 5.16
CA ARG A 83 0.98 0.65 5.54
C ARG A 83 0.35 1.93 4.98
N LYS A 84 1.02 3.08 5.15
CA LYS A 84 0.55 4.37 4.63
C LYS A 84 0.44 4.35 3.11
N GLN A 85 1.49 3.88 2.42
CA GLN A 85 1.51 3.75 0.95
C GLN A 85 0.37 2.87 0.44
N ARG A 86 0.15 1.71 1.08
CA ARG A 86 -0.95 0.82 0.75
C ARG A 86 -2.29 1.51 0.90
N ASN A 87 -2.52 2.25 1.97
CA ASN A 87 -3.77 2.96 2.16
C ASN A 87 -4.00 4.01 1.07
N TYR A 88 -2.95 4.75 0.68
CA TYR A 88 -3.08 5.73 -0.39
C TYR A 88 -3.45 5.10 -1.73
N LEU A 89 -2.75 4.04 -2.12
CA LEU A 89 -2.95 3.39 -3.42
C LEU A 89 -4.22 2.53 -3.50
N THR A 90 -4.70 1.99 -2.39
CA THR A 90 -5.84 1.04 -2.43
C THR A 90 -7.16 1.62 -1.95
N HIS A 91 -7.15 2.68 -1.13
CA HIS A 91 -8.38 3.25 -0.55
C HIS A 91 -8.58 4.73 -0.87
N ASN A 92 -7.51 5.49 -1.08
CA ASN A 92 -7.62 6.95 -1.11
C ASN A 92 -7.49 7.57 -2.49
N ILE A 93 -7.19 6.82 -3.56
CA ILE A 93 -6.97 7.40 -4.90
C ILE A 93 -8.17 8.25 -5.34
N TYR A 94 -9.39 7.71 -5.23
CA TYR A 94 -10.58 8.47 -5.61
C TYR A 94 -10.77 9.71 -4.75
N ALA A 95 -10.62 9.58 -3.42
CA ALA A 95 -10.71 10.71 -2.49
C ALA A 95 -9.65 11.79 -2.75
N LEU A 96 -8.42 11.39 -3.11
CA LEU A 96 -7.31 12.27 -3.44
C LEU A 96 -7.60 13.07 -4.71
N LEU A 97 -8.04 12.38 -5.77
CA LEU A 97 -8.32 13.00 -7.06
C LEU A 97 -9.61 13.83 -7.03
N THR A 98 -10.53 13.55 -6.11
CA THR A 98 -11.74 14.36 -5.88
C THR A 98 -11.58 15.45 -4.82
N GLU A 99 -10.35 15.70 -4.37
CA GLU A 99 -10.00 16.75 -3.40
C GLU A 99 -10.66 16.59 -2.01
N LEU A 100 -11.13 15.38 -1.68
CA LEU A 100 -11.66 15.06 -0.35
C LEU A 100 -10.56 14.92 0.71
N ILE A 101 -9.32 14.73 0.29
CA ILE A 101 -8.13 14.72 1.15
C ILE A 101 -7.01 15.55 0.54
N ASP A 102 -6.10 16.02 1.40
CA ASP A 102 -4.90 16.76 0.97
C ASP A 102 -3.99 15.91 0.09
N GLU A 103 -3.07 16.58 -0.64
CA GLU A 103 -2.04 15.88 -1.41
C GLU A 103 -1.13 15.06 -0.49
N THR A 104 -0.76 13.85 -0.95
CA THR A 104 -0.06 12.86 -0.14
C THR A 104 1.29 12.52 -0.78
N ILE A 105 1.73 11.26 -0.70
CA ILE A 105 2.85 10.75 -1.49
C ILE A 105 2.52 10.66 -2.99
N LEU A 106 1.22 10.67 -3.33
CA LEU A 106 0.71 10.70 -4.70
C LEU A 106 0.31 12.14 -5.01
N LYS A 107 0.75 12.63 -6.17
CA LYS A 107 0.38 13.96 -6.68
C LYS A 107 -1.09 13.97 -7.08
N ARG A 108 -1.81 15.04 -6.74
CA ARG A 108 -3.20 15.24 -7.19
C ARG A 108 -3.34 16.31 -8.27
N SER A 109 -2.32 17.15 -8.43
CA SER A 109 -2.35 18.36 -9.25
C SER A 109 -1.27 18.35 -10.32
N ASN A 110 -1.49 19.11 -11.40
CA ASN A 110 -0.62 19.20 -12.58
C ASN A 110 -0.35 17.82 -13.19
N LEU A 111 -1.39 16.97 -13.22
CA LEU A 111 -1.31 15.62 -13.75
C LEU A 111 -1.45 15.65 -15.27
N LEU A 112 -0.60 14.87 -15.94
CA LEU A 112 -0.72 14.55 -17.35
C LEU A 112 -1.35 13.16 -17.49
N ASP A 113 -2.04 12.89 -18.59
CA ASP A 113 -2.59 11.55 -18.88
C ASP A 113 -1.53 10.44 -18.79
N SER A 114 -0.27 10.73 -19.12
CA SER A 114 0.87 9.82 -18.98
C SER A 114 1.29 9.53 -17.54
N ASP A 115 0.87 10.33 -16.55
CA ASP A 115 1.16 10.08 -15.13
C ASP A 115 0.47 8.82 -14.60
N VAL A 116 -0.41 8.19 -15.38
CA VAL A 116 -0.86 6.81 -15.11
C VAL A 116 0.34 5.88 -14.90
N HIS A 117 1.41 6.03 -15.68
CA HIS A 117 2.63 5.24 -15.51
C HIS A 117 3.33 5.50 -14.17
N THR A 118 3.28 6.75 -13.68
CA THR A 118 3.80 7.08 -12.35
C THR A 118 3.02 6.31 -11.27
N TYR A 119 1.70 6.29 -11.37
CA TYR A 119 0.83 5.56 -10.42
C TYR A 119 1.04 4.03 -10.49
N GLU A 120 1.20 3.50 -11.70
CA GLU A 120 1.58 2.10 -11.95
C GLU A 120 2.93 1.76 -11.30
N GLU A 121 3.95 2.59 -11.49
CA GLU A 121 5.25 2.42 -10.87
C GLU A 121 5.14 2.44 -9.34
N ARG A 122 4.31 3.32 -8.76
CA ARG A 122 4.08 3.34 -7.30
C ARG A 122 3.43 2.05 -6.82
N ALA A 123 2.48 1.50 -7.55
CA ALA A 123 1.88 0.20 -7.23
C ALA A 123 2.92 -0.93 -7.31
N TRP A 124 3.75 -0.94 -8.34
CA TRP A 124 4.84 -1.91 -8.50
C TRP A 124 5.89 -1.83 -7.38
N GLN A 125 6.31 -0.61 -7.00
CA GLN A 125 7.24 -0.38 -5.88
C GLN A 125 6.64 -0.86 -4.56
N LEU A 126 5.37 -0.53 -4.29
CA LEU A 126 4.68 -0.96 -3.08
C LEU A 126 4.57 -2.49 -3.03
N ARG A 127 4.23 -3.14 -4.15
CA ARG A 127 4.21 -4.60 -4.25
C ARG A 127 5.55 -5.20 -3.83
N GLY A 128 6.66 -4.67 -4.37
CA GLY A 128 8.01 -5.10 -4.01
C GLY A 128 8.29 -4.96 -2.51
N ASN A 129 7.95 -3.81 -1.93
CA ASN A 129 8.13 -3.55 -0.49
C ASN A 129 7.33 -4.52 0.38
N LEU A 130 6.06 -4.78 0.03
CA LEU A 130 5.20 -5.71 0.74
C LEU A 130 5.76 -7.14 0.72
N VAL A 131 6.24 -7.59 -0.46
CA VAL A 131 6.86 -8.91 -0.62
C VAL A 131 8.13 -9.01 0.22
N ALA A 132 9.03 -8.04 0.13
CA ALA A 132 10.29 -8.05 0.87
C ALA A 132 10.06 -8.04 2.39
N LEU A 133 9.09 -7.24 2.88
CA LEU A 133 8.73 -7.23 4.29
C LEU A 133 8.13 -8.56 4.74
N ALA A 134 7.32 -9.20 3.89
CA ALA A 134 6.77 -10.51 4.21
C ALA A 134 7.88 -11.57 4.33
N ASP A 135 8.88 -11.53 3.44
CA ASP A 135 10.04 -12.42 3.49
C ASP A 135 10.84 -12.20 4.79
N ILE A 136 11.18 -10.95 5.11
CA ILE A 136 11.90 -10.58 6.35
C ILE A 136 11.16 -11.06 7.61
N ILE A 137 9.83 -10.94 7.64
CA ILE A 137 9.03 -11.35 8.81
C ILE A 137 8.90 -12.87 8.90
N SER A 138 8.84 -13.56 7.76
CA SER A 138 8.75 -15.01 7.72
C SER A 138 10.01 -15.70 8.27
N GLU A 139 11.17 -15.05 8.16
CA GLU A 139 12.47 -15.52 8.65
C GLU A 139 12.72 -15.25 10.14
N LYS A 140 11.87 -14.45 10.80
CA LYS A 140 11.96 -14.13 12.24
C LYS A 140 11.11 -15.05 13.11
#